data_AF-A0A7K0MTL7-F1
#
_entry.id   AF-A0A7K0MTL7-F1
#
_cell.length_a   1.000
_cell.length_b   1.000
_cell.length_c   1.000
_cell.angle_alpha   90.00
_cell.angle_beta   90.00
_cell.angle_gamma   90.00
#
_symmetry.space_group_name_H-M   'P 1'
#
loop_
_entity.id
_entity.type
_entity.pdbx_description
1 polymer ?
#
loop_
_entity_poly.entity_id
_entity_poly.type
_entity_poly.pdbx_seq_one_letter_code
_entity_poly.pdbx_strand_id
1 'polypeptide(L)'
;MTTHFDPKLDPYASSRETTEGTVFSVTGGDWDSLVSEIGESKEERIIVNMGPQHPSTHGVLRLVLELEGETVTEVRTGIGYLHTGIEKNIEFRNWTQAVTFATRMDYLAPIFNETAYCLAVEKLLGITNDIPERASVIRVLMMELNRISSHMVALGTGALELGAMGPMFFAVRDREIVLDTFEEITGLRMNMAYVRPGGVS
;
A
#
# COMPACT_ATOMS: atom_id res chain seq x y z
N MET A 1 -1.31 -28.93 -3.23
CA MET A 1 -0.74 -28.25 -4.41
C MET A 1 0.41 -27.39 -3.89
N THR A 2 1.61 -27.97 -3.82
CA THR A 2 2.82 -27.30 -3.35
C THR A 2 3.30 -26.40 -4.47
N THR A 3 3.14 -25.08 -4.32
CA THR A 3 3.77 -24.11 -5.22
C THR A 3 5.28 -24.21 -5.00
N HIS A 4 5.96 -24.91 -5.91
CA HIS A 4 7.41 -24.83 -6.04
C HIS A 4 7.73 -23.38 -6.47
N PHE A 5 8.08 -22.55 -5.50
CA PHE A 5 8.72 -21.27 -5.75
C PHE A 5 10.12 -21.59 -6.29
N ASP A 6 10.35 -21.35 -7.58
CA ASP A 6 11.68 -21.41 -8.17
C ASP A 6 12.40 -20.11 -7.80
N PRO A 7 13.39 -20.14 -6.89
CA PRO A 7 14.08 -18.94 -6.47
C PRO A 7 14.83 -18.28 -7.62
N LYS A 8 15.07 -18.94 -8.76
CA LYS A 8 15.84 -18.35 -9.87
C LYS A 8 15.04 -17.43 -10.79
N LEU A 9 13.74 -17.25 -10.55
CA LEU A 9 12.83 -16.67 -11.53
C LEU A 9 11.90 -15.61 -10.91
N ASP A 10 12.47 -14.65 -10.17
CA ASP A 10 11.79 -13.38 -9.92
C ASP A 10 12.26 -12.35 -10.97
N PRO A 11 11.46 -12.07 -12.03
CA PRO A 11 11.84 -11.15 -13.08
C PRO A 11 11.90 -9.68 -12.63
N TYR A 12 11.44 -9.36 -11.40
CA TYR A 12 11.38 -8.00 -10.89
C TYR A 12 12.43 -7.68 -9.82
N ALA A 13 13.19 -8.67 -9.36
CA ALA A 13 14.21 -8.49 -8.33
C ALA A 13 15.62 -8.74 -8.87
N SER A 14 16.51 -7.75 -8.71
CA SER A 14 17.93 -7.95 -9.02
C SER A 14 18.55 -8.95 -8.05
N SER A 15 19.16 -10.01 -8.60
CA SER A 15 19.83 -11.04 -7.81
C SER A 15 21.34 -10.82 -7.79
N ARG A 16 21.98 -10.94 -6.62
CA ARG A 16 23.43 -11.03 -6.48
C ARG A 16 23.81 -12.38 -5.88
N GLU A 17 24.72 -13.10 -6.52
CA GLU A 17 25.30 -14.30 -5.93
C GLU A 17 26.28 -13.92 -4.81
N THR A 18 26.08 -14.51 -3.64
CA THR A 18 26.96 -14.36 -2.48
C THR A 18 27.46 -15.73 -2.03
N THR A 19 28.47 -15.76 -1.15
CA THR A 19 29.03 -17.00 -0.59
C THR A 19 28.04 -17.86 0.19
N GLU A 20 26.88 -17.31 0.60
CA GLU A 20 25.81 -18.02 1.33
C GLU A 20 24.57 -18.32 0.46
N GLY A 21 24.60 -17.96 -0.84
CA GLY A 21 23.50 -18.18 -1.77
C GLY A 21 23.11 -16.93 -2.56
N THR A 22 22.10 -17.08 -3.42
CA THR A 22 21.54 -15.99 -4.23
C THR A 22 20.71 -15.07 -3.34
N VAL A 23 21.14 -13.83 -3.17
CA VAL A 23 20.41 -12.79 -2.44
C VAL A 23 19.69 -11.90 -3.45
N PHE A 24 18.36 -11.85 -3.34
CA PHE A 24 17.55 -10.89 -4.08
C PHE A 24 17.52 -9.60 -3.29
N SER A 25 18.17 -8.55 -3.81
CA SER A 25 18.08 -7.23 -3.22
C SER A 25 17.06 -6.41 -4.01
N VAL A 26 16.07 -5.87 -3.30
CA VAL A 26 15.12 -4.88 -3.86
C VAL A 26 15.82 -3.51 -4.04
N THR A 27 17.01 -3.36 -3.47
CA THR A 27 17.84 -2.15 -3.50
C THR A 27 18.97 -2.20 -4.54
N GLY A 28 19.09 -3.30 -5.31
CA GLY A 28 20.14 -3.47 -6.30
C GLY A 28 19.85 -2.65 -7.57
N GLY A 29 20.62 -1.58 -7.74
CA GLY A 29 20.76 -0.92 -9.03
C GLY A 29 22.22 -0.98 -9.43
N ASP A 30 22.46 -1.14 -10.72
CA ASP A 30 23.75 -1.06 -11.38
C ASP A 30 24.21 0.41 -11.38
N TRP A 31 24.54 0.94 -10.18
CA TRP A 31 24.72 2.37 -9.95
C TRP A 31 26.06 2.88 -10.47
N ASP A 32 27.10 2.05 -10.33
CA ASP A 32 28.45 2.39 -10.75
C ASP A 32 28.52 2.50 -12.29
N SER A 33 27.74 1.71 -13.03
CA SER A 33 27.68 1.75 -14.49
C SER A 33 26.94 2.99 -15.00
N LEU A 34 25.81 3.36 -14.41
CA LEU A 34 25.05 4.57 -14.79
C LEU A 34 25.84 5.87 -14.57
N VAL A 35 26.53 5.98 -13.43
CA VAL A 35 27.39 7.14 -13.14
C VAL A 35 28.56 7.20 -14.13
N SER A 36 29.08 6.05 -14.57
CA SER A 36 30.15 5.99 -15.55
C SER A 36 29.71 6.36 -16.98
N GLU A 37 28.51 5.97 -17.42
CA GLU A 37 27.97 6.32 -18.74
C GLU A 37 27.66 7.82 -18.87
N ILE A 38 27.15 8.45 -17.81
CA ILE A 38 26.82 9.88 -17.82
C ILE A 38 28.09 10.74 -17.87
N GLY A 39 29.17 10.30 -17.21
CA GLY A 39 30.47 10.97 -17.25
C GLY A 39 31.08 11.06 -18.66
N GLU A 40 30.66 10.21 -19.60
CA GLU A 40 31.11 10.22 -21.00
C GLU A 40 30.21 11.10 -21.91
N SER A 41 28.98 11.39 -21.51
CA SER A 41 28.03 12.20 -22.28
C SER A 41 28.18 13.71 -21.99
N LYS A 42 28.18 14.55 -23.04
CA LYS A 42 28.37 16.02 -22.96
C LYS A 42 27.11 16.82 -22.58
N GLU A 43 26.01 16.15 -22.24
CA GLU A 43 24.74 16.79 -21.86
C GLU A 43 24.71 17.06 -20.34
N GLU A 44 24.12 18.18 -19.92
CA GLU A 44 23.93 18.54 -18.50
C GLU A 44 22.86 17.66 -17.83
N ARG A 45 23.14 16.35 -17.72
CA ARG A 45 22.28 15.39 -17.04
C ARG A 45 22.61 15.37 -15.55
N ILE A 46 21.60 15.59 -14.71
CA ILE A 46 21.72 15.59 -13.25
C ILE A 46 20.94 14.41 -12.70
N ILE A 47 21.60 13.59 -11.88
CA ILE A 47 20.92 12.56 -11.10
C ILE A 47 20.57 13.12 -9.72
N VAL A 48 19.29 13.11 -9.38
CA VAL A 48 18.79 13.47 -8.05
C VAL A 48 18.23 12.23 -7.35
N ASN A 49 18.82 11.88 -6.22
CA ASN A 49 18.35 10.79 -5.36
C ASN A 49 17.48 11.37 -4.24
N MET A 50 16.15 11.30 -4.41
CA MET A 50 15.19 11.60 -3.36
C MET A 50 15.04 10.40 -2.43
N GLY A 51 15.52 10.58 -1.19
CA GLY A 51 15.58 9.53 -0.18
C GLY A 51 14.19 9.06 0.31
N PRO A 52 14.15 7.90 0.99
CA PRO A 52 12.90 7.21 1.35
C PRO A 52 12.00 7.92 2.36
N GLN A 53 12.53 8.91 3.10
CA GLN A 53 11.78 9.71 4.07
C GLN A 53 11.72 11.19 3.68
N HIS A 54 11.76 11.49 2.38
CA HIS A 54 11.65 12.87 1.94
C HIS A 54 10.25 13.42 2.32
N PRO A 55 10.14 14.63 2.91
CA PRO A 55 8.85 15.17 3.37
C PRO A 55 7.78 15.26 2.29
N SER A 56 8.19 15.31 1.02
CA SER A 56 7.32 15.38 -0.17
C SER A 56 6.97 14.02 -0.78
N THR A 57 7.25 12.92 -0.08
CA THR A 57 6.83 11.58 -0.47
C THR A 57 5.96 11.02 0.64
N HIS A 58 4.66 11.39 0.67
CA HIS A 58 3.70 10.78 1.60
C HIS A 58 3.75 9.24 1.50
N GLY A 59 4.38 8.62 2.49
CA GLY A 59 4.76 7.21 2.48
C GLY A 59 6.26 7.03 2.65
N VAL A 60 6.77 5.86 2.24
CA VAL A 60 8.21 5.58 2.24
C VAL A 60 8.58 5.13 0.83
N LEU A 61 9.12 6.05 0.05
CA LEU A 61 9.41 5.86 -1.37
C LEU A 61 10.74 6.51 -1.71
N ARG A 62 11.62 5.77 -2.36
CA ARG A 62 12.87 6.33 -2.91
C ARG A 62 12.67 6.58 -4.40
N LEU A 63 12.99 7.79 -4.87
CA LEU A 63 12.96 8.14 -6.28
C LEU A 63 14.36 8.53 -6.72
N VAL A 64 14.87 7.87 -7.75
CA VAL A 64 16.09 8.31 -8.45
C VAL A 64 15.64 8.92 -9.76
N LEU A 65 15.86 10.23 -9.89
CA LEU A 65 15.43 11.04 -11.02
C LEU A 65 16.65 11.36 -11.88
N GLU A 66 16.56 11.09 -13.17
CA GLU A 66 17.44 11.68 -14.18
C GLU A 66 16.76 12.94 -14.72
N LEU A 67 17.48 14.05 -14.64
CA LEU A 67 16.98 15.37 -15.00
C LEU A 67 17.83 15.97 -16.12
N GLU A 68 17.16 16.58 -17.10
CA GLU A 68 17.74 17.50 -18.07
C GLU A 68 17.11 18.88 -17.81
N GLY A 69 17.86 19.75 -17.10
CA GLY A 69 17.31 21.01 -16.60
C GLY A 69 16.13 20.80 -15.66
N GLU A 70 14.96 21.33 -16.03
CA GLU A 70 13.69 21.19 -15.28
C GLU A 70 12.86 19.96 -15.71
N THR A 71 13.29 19.23 -16.74
CA THR A 71 12.55 18.10 -17.30
C THR A 71 13.07 16.79 -16.71
N VAL A 72 12.15 15.95 -16.22
CA VAL A 72 12.47 14.60 -15.78
C VAL A 72 12.50 13.68 -17.00
N THR A 73 13.65 13.08 -17.29
CA THR A 73 13.83 12.16 -18.44
C THR A 73 13.59 10.70 -18.05
N GLU A 74 14.05 10.30 -16.86
CA GLU A 74 13.85 8.95 -16.31
C GLU A 74 13.56 9.01 -14.80
N VAL A 75 12.68 8.12 -14.33
CA VAL A 75 12.41 7.91 -12.90
C VAL A 75 12.53 6.44 -12.57
N ARG A 76 13.42 6.11 -11.64
CA ARG A 76 13.53 4.78 -11.04
C ARG A 76 12.96 4.80 -9.63
N THR A 77 11.91 4.02 -9.41
CA THR A 77 11.19 3.93 -8.14
C THR A 77 11.72 2.77 -7.29
N GLY A 78 12.32 3.07 -6.13
CA GLY A 78 12.64 2.10 -5.10
C GLY A 78 11.47 1.92 -4.14
N ILE A 79 10.78 0.78 -4.24
CA ILE A 79 9.66 0.39 -3.38
C ILE A 79 10.07 -0.73 -2.40
N GLY A 80 9.16 -1.15 -1.52
CA GLY A 80 9.37 -2.28 -0.62
C GLY A 80 9.87 -1.93 0.79
N TYR A 81 10.13 -0.64 1.08
CA TYR A 81 10.51 -0.20 2.43
C TYR A 81 9.43 -0.44 3.50
N LEU A 82 8.17 -0.59 3.08
CA LEU A 82 7.02 -0.95 3.91
C LEU A 82 6.57 -2.41 3.71
N HIS A 83 7.41 -3.26 3.12
CA HIS A 83 7.08 -4.67 2.98
C HIS A 83 7.06 -5.37 4.35
N THR A 84 5.86 -5.71 4.82
CA THR A 84 5.63 -6.34 6.13
C THR A 84 5.34 -7.84 6.03
N GLY A 85 5.37 -8.41 4.82
CA GLY A 85 5.12 -9.84 4.60
C GLY A 85 3.69 -10.28 4.92
N ILE A 86 2.69 -9.42 4.69
CA ILE A 86 1.27 -9.73 4.95
C ILE A 86 0.84 -11.04 4.29
N GLU A 87 1.20 -11.23 3.02
CA GLU A 87 0.89 -12.43 2.24
C GLU A 87 1.41 -13.70 2.93
N LYS A 88 2.68 -13.68 3.33
CA LYS A 88 3.29 -14.82 4.01
C LYS A 88 2.69 -15.08 5.37
N ASN A 89 2.36 -14.02 6.13
CA ASN A 89 1.72 -14.17 7.42
C ASN A 89 0.33 -14.80 7.31
N ILE A 90 -0.45 -14.45 6.29
CA ILE A 90 -1.81 -14.97 6.08
C ILE A 90 -1.81 -16.48 5.82
N GLU A 91 -0.77 -17.05 5.19
CA GLU A 91 -0.64 -18.50 5.01
C GLU A 91 -0.67 -19.30 6.32
N PHE A 92 -0.17 -18.70 7.41
CA PHE A 92 -0.12 -19.33 8.74
C PHE A 92 -1.26 -18.89 9.66
N ARG A 93 -2.34 -18.33 9.10
CA ARG A 93 -3.51 -17.86 9.86
C ARG A 93 -4.76 -18.54 9.36
N ASN A 94 -5.72 -18.75 10.27
CA ASN A 94 -7.05 -19.15 9.84
C ASN A 94 -7.75 -17.97 9.12
N TRP A 95 -8.82 -18.26 8.40
CA TRP A 95 -9.47 -17.25 7.56
C TRP A 95 -10.07 -16.09 8.35
N THR A 96 -10.51 -16.33 9.58
CA THR A 96 -11.03 -15.25 10.44
C THR A 96 -9.92 -14.36 10.99
N GLN A 97 -8.75 -14.91 11.28
CA GLN A 97 -7.55 -14.17 11.71
C GLN A 97 -6.91 -13.42 10.54
N ALA A 98 -6.94 -13.96 9.33
CA ALA A 98 -6.34 -13.32 8.16
C ALA A 98 -6.93 -11.91 7.88
N VAL A 99 -8.19 -11.68 8.23
CA VAL A 99 -8.85 -10.35 8.14
C VAL A 99 -8.06 -9.27 8.89
N THR A 100 -7.46 -9.59 10.04
CA THR A 100 -6.71 -8.61 10.86
C THR A 100 -5.38 -8.21 10.23
N PHE A 101 -4.92 -8.96 9.23
CA PHE A 101 -3.80 -8.60 8.36
C PHE A 101 -4.27 -7.88 7.10
N ALA A 102 -5.36 -8.34 6.49
CA ALA A 102 -5.93 -7.72 5.28
C ALA A 102 -6.30 -6.25 5.49
N THR A 103 -6.82 -5.90 6.68
CA THR A 103 -7.15 -4.50 7.06
C THR A 103 -5.96 -3.53 6.95
N ARG A 104 -4.71 -4.04 6.99
CA ARG A 104 -3.48 -3.23 7.00
C ARG A 104 -2.86 -3.04 5.62
N MET A 105 -3.41 -3.66 4.57
CA MET A 105 -2.86 -3.57 3.20
C MET A 105 -2.96 -2.15 2.65
N ASP A 106 -4.15 -1.54 2.77
CA ASP A 106 -4.40 -0.11 2.62
C ASP A 106 -5.00 0.40 3.92
N TYR A 107 -4.20 1.15 4.68
CA TYR A 107 -4.57 1.68 5.98
C TYR A 107 -5.55 2.87 5.89
N LEU A 108 -5.73 3.46 4.71
CA LEU A 108 -6.74 4.50 4.48
C LEU A 108 -8.09 3.91 4.09
N ALA A 109 -8.11 2.72 3.48
CA ALA A 109 -9.33 2.01 3.09
C ALA A 109 -9.45 0.59 3.70
N PRO A 110 -9.28 0.40 5.03
CA PRO A 110 -9.22 -0.93 5.66
C PRO A 110 -10.44 -1.82 5.38
N ILE A 111 -11.65 -1.26 5.46
CA ILE A 111 -12.92 -1.97 5.25
C ILE A 111 -13.05 -2.53 3.83
N PHE A 112 -12.46 -1.86 2.82
CA PHE A 112 -12.46 -2.39 1.45
C PHE A 112 -11.62 -3.66 1.35
N ASN A 113 -10.44 -3.68 1.96
CA ASN A 113 -9.58 -4.87 1.96
C ASN A 113 -10.21 -6.02 2.73
N GLU A 114 -10.79 -5.73 3.90
CA GLU A 114 -11.52 -6.73 4.69
C GLU A 114 -12.68 -7.31 3.88
N THR A 115 -13.46 -6.45 3.21
CA THR A 115 -14.60 -6.87 2.39
C THR A 115 -14.17 -7.68 1.17
N ALA A 116 -13.13 -7.24 0.46
CA ALA A 116 -12.60 -7.98 -0.69
C ALA A 116 -12.11 -9.38 -0.30
N TYR A 117 -11.38 -9.48 0.82
CA TYR A 117 -10.94 -10.74 1.39
C TYR A 117 -12.12 -11.64 1.78
N CYS A 118 -13.11 -11.10 2.50
CA CYS A 118 -14.27 -11.87 2.96
C CYS A 118 -15.15 -12.34 1.80
N LEU A 119 -15.38 -11.51 0.78
CA LEU A 119 -16.13 -11.89 -0.42
C LEU A 119 -15.43 -13.01 -1.19
N ALA A 120 -14.10 -13.00 -1.28
CA ALA A 120 -13.33 -14.08 -1.89
C ALA A 120 -13.49 -15.40 -1.11
N VAL A 121 -13.42 -15.33 0.22
CA VAL A 121 -13.63 -16.49 1.11
C VAL A 121 -15.06 -17.03 1.01
N GLU A 122 -16.07 -16.16 1.02
CA GLU A 122 -17.48 -16.53 0.93
C GLU A 122 -17.80 -17.19 -0.41
N LYS A 123 -17.24 -16.66 -1.50
CA LYS A 123 -17.36 -17.25 -2.84
C LYS A 123 -16.67 -18.62 -2.91
N LEU A 124 -15.52 -18.78 -2.26
CA LEU A 124 -14.81 -20.06 -2.20
C LEU A 124 -15.58 -21.14 -1.44
N LEU A 125 -16.31 -20.76 -0.39
CA LEU A 125 -17.17 -21.67 0.39
C LEU A 125 -18.55 -21.90 -0.22
N GLY A 126 -18.94 -21.12 -1.23
CA GLY A 126 -20.26 -21.20 -1.84
C GLY A 126 -21.39 -20.64 -0.96
N ILE A 127 -21.08 -19.85 0.07
CA ILE A 127 -22.05 -19.31 1.04
C ILE A 127 -22.52 -17.89 0.69
N THR A 128 -22.19 -17.38 -0.50
CA THR A 128 -22.49 -15.99 -0.88
C THR A 128 -23.98 -15.64 -0.79
N ASN A 129 -24.87 -16.60 -1.08
CA ASN A 129 -26.31 -16.40 -1.00
C ASN A 129 -26.88 -16.58 0.42
N ASP A 130 -26.10 -17.13 1.34
CA ASP A 130 -26.51 -17.38 2.73
C ASP A 130 -26.26 -16.17 3.63
N ILE A 131 -25.55 -15.15 3.11
CA ILE A 131 -25.23 -13.92 3.84
C ILE A 131 -26.50 -13.08 3.98
N PRO A 132 -26.87 -12.65 5.20
CA PRO A 132 -28.04 -11.79 5.40
C PRO A 132 -27.93 -10.49 4.59
N GLU A 133 -29.03 -10.08 3.94
CA GLU A 133 -29.10 -8.82 3.18
C GLU A 133 -28.64 -7.62 4.02
N ARG A 134 -29.05 -7.59 5.30
CA ARG A 134 -28.63 -6.56 6.26
C ARG A 134 -27.10 -6.44 6.36
N ALA A 135 -26.37 -7.55 6.36
CA ALA A 135 -24.90 -7.53 6.44
C ALA A 135 -24.29 -6.91 5.18
N SER A 136 -24.84 -7.22 4.00
CA SER A 136 -24.42 -6.62 2.73
C SER A 136 -24.68 -5.11 2.69
N VAL A 137 -25.84 -4.66 3.18
CA VAL A 137 -26.16 -3.22 3.28
C VAL A 137 -25.19 -2.51 4.23
N ILE A 138 -24.91 -3.08 5.40
CA ILE A 138 -23.94 -2.52 6.36
C ILE A 138 -22.55 -2.44 5.74
N ARG A 139 -22.10 -3.49 5.04
CA ARG A 139 -20.79 -3.47 4.34
C ARG A 139 -20.70 -2.30 3.38
N VAL A 140 -21.72 -2.07 2.54
CA VAL A 140 -21.74 -0.96 1.59
C VAL A 140 -21.72 0.38 2.31
N LEU A 141 -22.55 0.58 3.34
CA LEU A 141 -22.57 1.82 4.13
C LEU A 141 -21.20 2.13 4.74
N MET A 142 -20.57 1.13 5.37
CA MET A 142 -19.25 1.26 5.99
C MET A 142 -18.15 1.50 4.95
N MET A 143 -18.21 0.83 3.80
CA MET A 143 -17.27 1.07 2.68
C MET A 143 -17.39 2.50 2.15
N GLU A 144 -18.60 3.03 1.97
CA GLU A 144 -18.76 4.40 1.45
C GLU A 144 -18.32 5.47 2.47
N LEU A 145 -18.56 5.27 3.76
CA LEU A 145 -17.96 6.12 4.80
C LEU A 145 -16.43 6.06 4.75
N ASN A 146 -15.86 4.86 4.58
CA ASN A 146 -14.41 4.69 4.50
C ASN A 146 -13.83 5.31 3.23
N ARG A 147 -14.56 5.25 2.10
CA ARG A 147 -14.19 5.91 0.85
C ARG A 147 -14.06 7.41 1.06
N ILE A 148 -15.04 8.04 1.73
CA ILE A 148 -15.01 9.48 2.05
C ILE A 148 -13.79 9.80 2.91
N SER A 149 -13.56 9.05 3.99
CA SER A 149 -12.39 9.23 4.87
C SER A 149 -11.05 9.10 4.14
N SER A 150 -10.90 8.10 3.26
CA SER A 150 -9.70 7.90 2.44
C SER A 150 -9.47 9.06 1.48
N HIS A 151 -10.52 9.53 0.79
CA HIS A 151 -10.40 10.65 -0.16
C HIS A 151 -10.17 12.00 0.53
N MET A 152 -10.67 12.19 1.76
CA MET A 152 -10.32 13.37 2.57
C MET A 152 -8.80 13.42 2.80
N VAL A 153 -8.18 12.29 3.16
CA VAL A 153 -6.71 12.23 3.29
C VAL A 153 -6.05 12.55 1.95
N ALA A 154 -6.47 11.88 0.86
CA ALA A 154 -5.87 12.09 -0.46
C ALA A 154 -5.90 13.57 -0.92
N LEU A 155 -7.03 14.25 -0.71
CA LEU A 155 -7.17 15.67 -1.05
C LEU A 155 -6.38 16.58 -0.09
N GLY A 156 -6.39 16.28 1.21
CA GLY A 156 -5.66 17.06 2.22
C GLY A 156 -4.15 16.98 2.01
N THR A 157 -3.62 15.77 1.83
CA THR A 157 -2.20 15.54 1.56
C THR A 157 -1.82 16.05 0.17
N GLY A 158 -2.66 15.84 -0.84
CA GLY A 158 -2.40 16.36 -2.19
C GLY A 158 -2.30 17.88 -2.25
N ALA A 159 -3.14 18.59 -1.48
CA ALA A 159 -3.04 20.05 -1.36
C ALA A 159 -1.76 20.48 -0.62
N LEU A 160 -1.37 19.74 0.43
CA LEU A 160 -0.15 20.01 1.19
C LEU A 160 1.11 19.88 0.32
N GLU A 161 1.18 18.87 -0.54
CA GLU A 161 2.29 18.66 -1.49
C GLU A 161 2.41 19.80 -2.51
N LEU A 162 1.30 20.47 -2.85
CA LEU A 162 1.29 21.67 -3.69
C LEU A 162 1.56 22.97 -2.90
N GLY A 163 1.84 22.88 -1.59
CA GLY A 163 2.13 24.00 -0.70
C GLY A 163 0.92 24.62 -0.01
N ALA A 164 -0.29 24.11 -0.23
CA ALA A 164 -1.52 24.61 0.41
C ALA A 164 -1.80 23.87 1.73
N MET A 165 -1.38 24.49 2.85
CA MET A 165 -1.53 23.87 4.18
C MET A 165 -2.97 23.92 4.72
N GLY A 166 -3.75 24.94 4.39
CA GLY A 166 -5.12 25.14 4.90
C GLY A 166 -6.07 23.94 4.66
N PRO A 167 -6.19 23.44 3.41
CA PRO A 167 -7.03 22.28 3.08
C PRO A 167 -6.75 21.04 3.91
N MET A 168 -5.49 20.77 4.28
CA MET A 168 -5.12 19.62 5.11
C MET A 168 -5.83 19.65 6.47
N PHE A 169 -5.89 20.81 7.13
CA PHE A 169 -6.57 20.93 8.43
C PHE A 169 -8.07 20.72 8.34
N PHE A 170 -8.71 21.22 7.28
CA PHE A 170 -10.14 20.99 7.06
C PHE A 170 -10.43 19.52 6.76
N ALA A 171 -9.62 18.89 5.91
CA ALA A 171 -9.75 17.48 5.57
C ALA A 171 -9.59 16.57 6.81
N VAL A 172 -8.58 16.82 7.66
CA VAL A 172 -8.38 16.05 8.88
C VAL A 172 -9.54 16.27 9.86
N ARG A 173 -9.99 17.52 10.08
CA ARG A 173 -11.14 17.81 10.94
C ARG A 173 -12.39 17.07 10.51
N ASP A 174 -12.73 17.14 9.22
CA ASP A 174 -13.95 16.51 8.70
C ASP A 174 -13.83 14.98 8.70
N ARG A 175 -12.61 14.46 8.52
CA ARG A 175 -12.30 13.04 8.66
C ARG A 175 -12.53 12.52 10.08
N GLU A 176 -12.25 13.31 11.12
CA GLU A 176 -12.46 12.89 12.50
C GLU A 176 -13.92 12.51 12.78
N ILE A 177 -14.89 13.19 12.19
CA ILE A 177 -16.32 12.86 12.32
C ILE A 177 -16.61 11.43 11.84
N VAL A 178 -15.96 11.03 10.74
CA VAL A 178 -16.09 9.67 10.19
C VAL A 178 -15.38 8.65 11.09
N LEU A 179 -14.21 9.00 11.64
CA LEU A 179 -13.49 8.11 12.56
C LEU A 179 -14.23 7.90 13.88
N ASP A 180 -14.89 8.93 14.42
CA ASP A 180 -15.71 8.83 15.62
C ASP A 180 -16.90 7.89 15.37
N THR A 181 -17.49 7.95 14.17
CA THR A 181 -18.54 6.99 13.74
C THR A 181 -18.00 5.56 13.69
N PHE A 182 -16.78 5.35 13.20
CA PHE A 182 -16.16 4.02 13.21
C PHE A 182 -15.84 3.54 14.63
N GLU A 183 -15.37 4.42 15.50
CA GLU A 183 -15.12 4.11 16.91
C GLU A 183 -16.41 3.70 17.63
N GLU A 184 -17.53 4.37 17.34
CA GLU A 184 -18.83 4.01 17.91
C GLU A 184 -19.33 2.64 17.42
N ILE A 185 -19.11 2.29 16.14
CA ILE A 185 -19.60 1.03 15.55
C ILE A 185 -18.68 -0.15 15.89
N THR A 186 -17.36 0.02 15.79
CA THR A 186 -16.40 -1.08 15.86
C THR A 186 -15.51 -1.04 17.10
N GLY A 187 -15.58 0.02 17.90
CA GLY A 187 -14.67 0.27 19.03
C GLY A 187 -13.24 0.67 18.63
N LEU A 188 -12.97 0.88 17.34
CA LEU A 188 -11.64 1.16 16.79
C LEU A 188 -11.70 2.24 15.72
N ARG A 189 -10.72 3.15 15.72
CA ARG A 189 -10.63 4.23 14.72
C ARG A 189 -10.02 3.76 13.39
N MET A 190 -9.16 2.75 13.44
CA MET A 190 -8.42 2.20 12.30
C MET A 190 -8.18 0.70 12.51
N ASN A 191 -7.93 -0.04 11.42
CA ASN A 191 -7.65 -1.48 11.46
C ASN A 191 -8.72 -2.29 12.21
N MET A 192 -9.99 -2.04 11.89
CA MET A 192 -11.13 -2.47 12.72
C MET A 192 -11.35 -3.99 12.72
N ALA A 193 -10.99 -4.67 11.61
CA ALA A 193 -11.32 -6.08 11.40
C ALA A 193 -12.81 -6.36 11.68
N TYR A 194 -13.66 -5.47 11.16
CA TYR A 194 -15.09 -5.43 11.42
C TYR A 194 -15.83 -6.40 10.49
N VAL A 195 -15.46 -6.43 9.21
CA VAL A 195 -16.05 -7.34 8.23
C VAL A 195 -15.43 -8.72 8.41
N ARG A 196 -16.26 -9.75 8.54
CA ARG A 196 -15.82 -11.14 8.73
C ARG A 196 -16.42 -12.05 7.67
N PRO A 197 -15.77 -13.19 7.36
CA PRO A 197 -16.40 -14.21 6.53
C PRO A 197 -17.75 -14.60 7.11
N GLY A 198 -18.83 -14.44 6.34
CA GLY A 198 -20.20 -14.70 6.75
C GLY A 198 -21.00 -13.47 7.20
N GLY A 199 -20.40 -12.28 7.28
CA GLY A 199 -21.14 -11.05 7.57
C GLY A 199 -20.29 -9.92 8.15
N VAL A 200 -20.76 -9.35 9.27
CA VAL A 200 -20.11 -8.28 10.03
C VAL A 200 -20.10 -8.67 11.51
N SER A 201 -19.16 -8.12 12.29
CA SER A 201 -19.03 -8.39 13.74
C SER A 201 -20.07 -7.66 14.58
#